data_AF-A0A1Q4WHF0-F1
#
_entry.id   AF-A0A1Q4WHF0-F1
#
_cell.length_a   1.000
_cell.length_b   1.000
_cell.length_c   1.000
_cell.angle_alpha   90.00
_cell.angle_beta   90.00
_cell.angle_gamma   90.00
#
_symmetry.space_group_name_H-M   'P 1'
#
loop_
_entity.id
_entity.type
_entity.pdbx_description
1 polymer ?
#
loop_
_entity_poly.entity_id
_entity_poly.type
_entity_poly.pdbx_seq_one_letter_code
_entity_poly.pdbx_strand_id
1 'polypeptide(L)'
;MVWGSRRDVQAQLARRRAARARQRAEHATACAEQQEILAASTGGDLHLHMAQAYRRSAQCHLSSARLQEAYADRMTAWGGEEINRPRFMTGVAEACGTSSAALTLMGTDHGQLSVASSDQPSRAAQDLEFMLGEGPAHDASAGGRLVSAAGRAIESRWPAYGPALASLGIREVITAPLRTEGSCIGALAVFDPGDGLGASDTLVVIADALTRTVLLGPDADPELYEGADHRDRVQQAAGVLSVQAGCRVQDALAMIKARAFTDGQTPDAIAEQVVRGTLKLAQGI
;
A
#
# COMPACT_ATOMS: atom_id res chain seq x y z
N MET A 1 30.72 -0.95 7.94
CA MET A 1 30.43 -2.05 8.90
C MET A 1 28.97 -2.05 9.38
N VAL A 2 28.36 -0.89 9.68
CA VAL A 2 26.95 -0.78 10.15
C VAL A 2 25.91 -1.29 9.14
N TRP A 3 26.11 -1.07 7.84
CA TRP A 3 25.16 -1.45 6.80
C TRP A 3 25.09 -2.95 6.50
N GLY A 4 26.20 -3.69 6.63
CA GLY A 4 26.23 -5.15 6.43
C GLY A 4 25.38 -5.89 7.46
N SER A 5 25.52 -5.51 8.74
CA SER A 5 24.72 -6.08 9.83
C SER A 5 23.22 -5.79 9.66
N ARG A 6 22.85 -4.56 9.29
CA ARG A 6 21.44 -4.18 9.08
C ARG A 6 20.81 -4.91 7.88
N ARG A 7 21.55 -5.07 6.79
CA ARG A 7 21.12 -5.85 5.61
C ARG A 7 20.84 -7.31 5.96
N ASP A 8 21.77 -7.95 6.66
CA ASP A 8 21.65 -9.37 7.03
C ASP A 8 20.46 -9.60 7.98
N VAL A 9 20.24 -8.69 8.93
CA VAL A 9 19.07 -8.72 9.82
C VAL A 9 17.77 -8.62 9.02
N GLN A 10 17.67 -7.70 8.06
CA GLN A 10 16.47 -7.52 7.24
C GLN A 10 16.20 -8.73 6.34
N ALA A 11 17.23 -9.28 5.69
CA ALA A 11 17.11 -10.49 4.89
C ALA A 11 16.67 -11.70 5.74
N GLN A 12 17.24 -11.86 6.93
CA GLN A 12 16.84 -12.94 7.86
C GLN A 12 15.41 -12.76 8.37
N LEU A 13 15.00 -11.54 8.68
CA LEU A 13 13.64 -11.24 9.13
C LEU A 13 12.62 -11.57 8.04
N ALA A 14 12.89 -11.16 6.79
CA ALA A 14 12.08 -11.50 5.63
C ALA A 14 11.98 -13.03 5.43
N ARG A 15 13.09 -13.77 5.53
CA ARG A 15 13.07 -15.25 5.48
C ARG A 15 12.24 -15.89 6.59
N ARG A 16 12.31 -15.37 7.82
CA ARG A 16 11.49 -15.86 8.95
C ARG A 16 10.00 -15.64 8.69
N ARG A 17 9.63 -14.47 8.16
CA ARG A 17 8.26 -14.15 7.76
C ARG A 17 7.77 -15.08 6.65
N ALA A 18 8.61 -15.34 5.65
CA ALA A 18 8.28 -16.29 4.58
C ALA A 18 8.02 -17.70 5.11
N ALA A 19 8.88 -18.21 6.00
CA ALA A 19 8.71 -19.53 6.61
C ALA A 19 7.39 -19.64 7.41
N ARG A 20 7.07 -18.61 8.21
CA ARG A 20 5.79 -18.56 8.96
C ARG A 20 4.59 -18.48 8.01
N ALA A 21 4.69 -17.72 6.93
CA ALA A 21 3.64 -17.67 5.92
C ALA A 21 3.43 -19.03 5.24
N ARG A 22 4.51 -19.78 4.90
CA ARG A 22 4.40 -21.15 4.38
C ARG A 22 3.71 -22.10 5.37
N GLN A 23 4.08 -22.05 6.65
CA GLN A 23 3.43 -22.87 7.68
C GLN A 23 1.92 -22.58 7.79
N ARG A 24 1.53 -21.31 7.70
CA ARG A 24 0.10 -20.93 7.67
C ARG A 24 -0.60 -21.43 6.41
N ALA A 25 0.08 -21.44 5.26
CA ALA A 25 -0.46 -21.98 4.02
C ALA A 25 -0.68 -23.50 4.11
N GLU A 26 0.28 -24.24 4.66
CA GLU A 26 0.18 -25.68 4.89
C GLU A 26 -0.99 -26.01 5.81
N HIS A 27 -1.11 -25.29 6.94
CA HIS A 27 -2.23 -25.46 7.86
C HIS A 27 -3.57 -25.19 7.20
N ALA A 28 -3.72 -24.08 6.47
CA ALA A 28 -4.94 -23.76 5.75
C ALA A 28 -5.27 -24.80 4.66
N THR A 29 -4.25 -25.35 3.98
CA THR A 29 -4.42 -26.42 2.99
C THR A 29 -4.98 -27.69 3.63
N ALA A 30 -4.41 -28.12 4.77
CA ALA A 30 -4.90 -29.27 5.51
C ALA A 30 -6.34 -29.08 6.01
N CYS A 31 -6.69 -27.87 6.48
CA CYS A 31 -8.07 -27.55 6.84
C CYS A 31 -9.01 -27.62 5.63
N ALA A 32 -8.59 -27.14 4.44
CA ALA A 32 -9.40 -27.24 3.23
C ALA A 32 -9.68 -28.71 2.86
N GLU A 33 -8.65 -29.55 2.86
CA GLU A 33 -8.77 -30.99 2.55
C GLU A 33 -9.71 -31.69 3.53
N GLN A 34 -9.63 -31.38 4.82
CA GLN A 34 -10.55 -31.92 5.81
C GLN A 34 -12.00 -31.50 5.54
N GLN A 35 -12.24 -30.24 5.16
CA GLN A 35 -13.58 -29.77 4.80
C GLN A 35 -14.11 -30.42 3.51
N GLU A 36 -13.26 -30.67 2.52
CA GLU A 36 -13.62 -31.39 1.29
C GLU A 36 -14.05 -32.84 1.58
N ILE A 37 -13.34 -33.53 2.48
CA ILE A 37 -13.71 -34.88 2.95
C ILE A 37 -15.06 -34.85 3.70
N LEU A 38 -15.29 -33.86 4.56
CA LEU A 38 -16.57 -33.69 5.26
C LEU A 38 -17.71 -33.38 4.28
N ALA A 39 -17.47 -32.53 3.28
CA ALA A 39 -18.45 -32.25 2.22
C ALA A 39 -18.82 -33.51 1.44
N ALA A 40 -17.84 -34.35 1.10
CA ALA A 40 -18.07 -35.60 0.39
C ALA A 40 -18.90 -36.63 1.19
N SER A 41 -18.76 -36.62 2.52
CA SER A 41 -19.49 -37.56 3.41
C SER A 41 -20.87 -37.05 3.85
N THR A 42 -21.06 -35.74 3.94
CA THR A 42 -22.31 -35.13 4.44
C THR A 42 -23.17 -34.50 3.34
N GLY A 43 -22.61 -34.28 2.14
CA GLY A 43 -23.25 -33.54 1.06
C GLY A 43 -23.49 -32.05 1.35
N GLY A 44 -22.82 -31.48 2.37
CA GLY A 44 -23.11 -30.14 2.88
C GLY A 44 -22.41 -29.00 2.13
N ASP A 45 -23.18 -28.09 1.54
CA ASP A 45 -22.69 -26.85 0.89
C ASP A 45 -21.82 -25.97 1.81
N LEU A 46 -22.07 -26.00 3.12
CA LEU A 46 -21.27 -25.28 4.11
C LEU A 46 -19.81 -25.77 4.14
N HIS A 47 -19.59 -27.08 4.14
CA HIS A 47 -18.23 -27.64 4.15
C HIS A 47 -17.48 -27.28 2.86
N LEU A 48 -18.17 -27.28 1.72
CA LEU A 48 -17.59 -26.83 0.45
C LEU A 48 -17.22 -25.34 0.49
N HIS A 49 -18.08 -24.50 1.05
CA HIS A 49 -17.79 -23.08 1.23
C HIS A 49 -16.57 -22.85 2.15
N MET A 50 -16.51 -23.56 3.29
CA MET A 50 -15.37 -23.50 4.20
C MET A 50 -14.08 -23.98 3.53
N ALA A 51 -14.13 -25.07 2.75
CA ALA A 51 -12.99 -25.55 1.98
C ALA A 51 -12.46 -24.46 1.03
N GLN A 52 -13.34 -23.83 0.26
CA GLN A 52 -12.98 -22.74 -0.64
C GLN A 52 -12.37 -21.54 0.10
N ALA A 53 -12.91 -21.19 1.27
CA ALA A 53 -12.34 -20.14 2.12
C ALA A 53 -10.91 -20.50 2.58
N TYR A 54 -10.68 -21.73 3.02
CA TYR A 54 -9.35 -22.21 3.41
C TYR A 54 -8.36 -22.26 2.23
N ARG A 55 -8.80 -22.69 1.03
CA ARG A 55 -7.98 -22.66 -0.19
C ARG A 55 -7.54 -21.24 -0.54
N ARG A 56 -8.46 -20.26 -0.50
CA ARG A 56 -8.12 -18.84 -0.71
C ARG A 56 -7.12 -18.34 0.33
N SER A 57 -7.32 -18.70 1.61
CA SER A 57 -6.38 -18.35 2.68
C SER A 57 -4.98 -18.94 2.44
N ALA A 58 -4.90 -20.21 2.05
CA ALA A 58 -3.63 -20.86 1.71
C ALA A 58 -2.91 -20.16 0.55
N GLN A 59 -3.63 -19.81 -0.52
CA GLN A 59 -3.08 -19.07 -1.65
C GLN A 59 -2.53 -17.70 -1.23
N CYS A 60 -3.25 -16.96 -0.39
CA CYS A 60 -2.78 -15.68 0.14
C CYS A 60 -1.48 -15.84 0.93
N HIS A 61 -1.40 -16.87 1.78
CA HIS A 61 -0.20 -17.16 2.56
C HIS A 61 1.00 -17.56 1.70
N LEU A 62 0.79 -18.34 0.63
CA LEU A 62 1.84 -18.65 -0.34
C LEU A 62 2.32 -17.41 -1.09
N SER A 63 1.42 -16.54 -1.51
CA SER A 63 1.78 -15.27 -2.17
C SER A 63 2.60 -14.37 -1.22
N SER A 64 2.19 -14.25 0.04
CA SER A 64 2.95 -13.51 1.06
C SER A 64 4.35 -14.10 1.27
N ALA A 65 4.47 -15.44 1.35
CA ALA A 65 5.76 -16.10 1.47
C ALA A 65 6.70 -15.79 0.29
N ARG A 66 6.18 -15.87 -0.94
CA ARG A 66 6.94 -15.58 -2.16
C ARG A 66 7.44 -14.13 -2.21
N LEU A 67 6.60 -13.17 -1.82
CA LEU A 67 6.99 -11.76 -1.75
C LEU A 67 8.14 -11.53 -0.75
N GLN A 68 8.05 -12.15 0.42
CA GLN A 68 9.08 -12.06 1.47
C GLN A 68 10.39 -12.73 1.07
N GLU A 69 10.34 -13.89 0.42
CA GLU A 69 11.51 -14.57 -0.15
C GLU A 69 12.19 -13.72 -1.21
N ALA A 70 11.43 -13.22 -2.19
CA ALA A 70 11.97 -12.37 -3.23
C ALA A 70 12.61 -11.10 -2.65
N TYR A 71 12.01 -10.51 -1.61
CA TYR A 71 12.62 -9.37 -0.91
C TYR A 71 13.91 -9.78 -0.18
N ALA A 72 13.92 -10.90 0.53
CA ALA A 72 15.11 -11.41 1.22
C ALA A 72 16.27 -11.69 0.25
N ASP A 73 15.98 -12.23 -0.93
CA ASP A 73 16.98 -12.56 -1.94
C ASP A 73 17.58 -11.29 -2.55
N ARG A 74 16.75 -10.29 -2.90
CA ARG A 74 17.24 -8.97 -3.34
C ARG A 74 18.09 -8.31 -2.25
N MET A 75 17.64 -8.35 -0.99
CA MET A 75 18.42 -7.85 0.14
C MET A 75 19.75 -8.62 0.28
N THR A 76 19.77 -9.94 0.09
CA THR A 76 20.98 -10.77 0.15
C THR A 76 21.89 -10.60 -1.08
N ALA A 77 21.41 -10.03 -2.18
CA ALA A 77 22.22 -9.72 -3.37
C ALA A 77 22.76 -8.27 -3.38
N TRP A 78 22.12 -7.35 -2.66
CA TRP A 78 22.43 -5.92 -2.67
C TRP A 78 23.82 -5.54 -2.13
N GLY A 79 24.67 -4.91 -2.95
CA GLY A 79 26.06 -4.53 -2.60
C GLY A 79 26.25 -3.52 -1.47
N GLY A 80 25.18 -2.98 -0.87
CA GLY A 80 25.25 -2.11 0.32
C GLY A 80 25.25 -0.60 0.04
N GLU A 81 25.06 -0.17 -1.21
CA GLU A 81 24.90 1.25 -1.58
C GLU A 81 23.47 1.73 -1.35
N GLU A 82 23.30 2.75 -0.50
CA GLU A 82 22.00 3.28 -0.05
C GLU A 82 21.07 3.72 -1.19
N ILE A 83 21.64 4.25 -2.29
CA ILE A 83 20.92 4.75 -3.46
C ILE A 83 20.09 3.66 -4.16
N ASN A 84 20.54 2.41 -4.12
CA ASN A 84 19.91 1.26 -4.80
C ASN A 84 19.40 0.20 -3.83
N ARG A 85 19.04 0.62 -2.62
CA ARG A 85 18.51 -0.30 -1.63
C ARG A 85 17.21 -0.96 -2.13
N PRO A 86 17.10 -2.31 -2.10
CA PRO A 86 15.87 -2.99 -2.49
C PRO A 86 14.70 -2.55 -1.61
N ARG A 87 13.57 -2.21 -2.25
CA ARG A 87 12.30 -1.95 -1.59
C ARG A 87 11.42 -3.18 -1.68
N PHE A 88 10.69 -3.48 -0.62
CA PHE A 88 9.68 -4.55 -0.66
C PHE A 88 8.68 -4.35 -1.81
N MET A 89 8.26 -3.09 -2.01
CA MET A 89 7.30 -2.72 -3.07
C MET A 89 7.80 -2.97 -4.49
N THR A 90 9.11 -3.02 -4.74
CA THR A 90 9.63 -3.43 -6.05
C THR A 90 9.24 -4.87 -6.36
N GLY A 91 9.35 -5.77 -5.36
CA GLY A 91 8.90 -7.16 -5.52
C GLY A 91 7.38 -7.29 -5.64
N VAL A 92 6.62 -6.41 -5.00
CA VAL A 92 5.15 -6.35 -5.15
C VAL A 92 4.78 -5.92 -6.57
N ALA A 93 5.42 -4.88 -7.11
CA ALA A 93 5.19 -4.43 -8.48
C ALA A 93 5.45 -5.56 -9.48
N GLU A 94 6.62 -6.21 -9.38
CA GLU A 94 6.97 -7.34 -10.25
C GLU A 94 5.97 -8.49 -10.15
N ALA A 95 5.50 -8.82 -8.94
CA ALA A 95 4.48 -9.85 -8.73
C ALA A 95 3.11 -9.47 -9.32
N CYS A 96 2.85 -8.17 -9.50
CA CYS A 96 1.67 -7.66 -10.20
C CYS A 96 1.89 -7.50 -11.72
N GLY A 97 3.07 -7.84 -12.24
CA GLY A 97 3.40 -7.70 -13.66
C GLY A 97 3.71 -6.27 -14.10
N THR A 98 4.05 -5.36 -13.18
CA THR A 98 4.42 -3.96 -13.47
C THR A 98 5.76 -3.59 -12.83
N SER A 99 6.34 -2.46 -13.21
CA SER A 99 7.44 -1.83 -12.47
C SER A 99 6.96 -0.82 -11.41
N SER A 100 5.69 -0.38 -11.52
CA SER A 100 5.18 0.76 -10.77
C SER A 100 3.96 0.38 -9.93
N ALA A 101 4.12 0.34 -8.61
CA ALA A 101 3.06 0.01 -7.66
C ALA A 101 3.19 0.81 -6.36
N ALA A 102 2.05 1.14 -5.77
CA ALA A 102 2.00 1.74 -4.45
C ALA A 102 0.96 1.09 -3.56
N LEU A 103 1.32 0.88 -2.29
CA LEU A 103 0.45 0.43 -1.23
C LEU A 103 0.12 1.61 -0.34
N THR A 104 -1.17 1.85 -0.12
CA THR A 104 -1.66 2.91 0.74
C THR A 104 -2.51 2.32 1.85
N LEU A 105 -2.21 2.69 3.11
CA LEU A 105 -3.04 2.39 4.27
C LEU A 105 -3.88 3.61 4.62
N MET A 106 -5.16 3.37 4.89
CA MET A 106 -6.15 4.39 5.21
C MET A 106 -6.61 4.26 6.66
N GLY A 107 -6.87 5.40 7.29
CA GLY A 107 -7.49 5.49 8.59
C GLY A 107 -9.00 5.32 8.51
N THR A 108 -9.65 5.26 9.68
CA THR A 108 -11.11 5.15 9.78
C THR A 108 -11.83 6.39 9.23
N ASP A 109 -11.15 7.53 9.21
CA ASP A 109 -11.60 8.79 8.61
C ASP A 109 -11.32 8.87 7.09
N HIS A 110 -10.87 7.78 6.47
CA HIS A 110 -10.43 7.70 5.08
C HIS A 110 -9.20 8.58 4.76
N GLY A 111 -8.50 9.09 5.79
CA GLY A 111 -7.22 9.75 5.64
C GLY A 111 -6.11 8.75 5.35
N GLN A 112 -5.20 9.08 4.43
CA GLN A 112 -4.00 8.28 4.20
C GLN A 112 -3.10 8.31 5.44
N LEU A 113 -2.87 7.14 6.03
CA LEU A 113 -1.98 6.94 7.18
C LEU A 113 -0.56 6.61 6.75
N SER A 114 -0.39 5.75 5.75
CA SER A 114 0.94 5.34 5.31
C SER A 114 0.95 5.00 3.84
N VAL A 115 2.08 5.24 3.18
CA VAL A 115 2.29 4.89 1.78
C VAL A 115 3.65 4.23 1.56
N ALA A 116 3.68 3.13 0.82
CA ALA A 116 4.91 2.51 0.32
C ALA A 116 4.85 2.42 -1.21
N SER A 117 5.95 2.78 -1.89
CA SER A 117 6.00 2.82 -3.36
C SER A 117 7.20 2.07 -3.93
N SER A 118 7.02 1.46 -5.11
CA SER A 118 8.08 0.71 -5.80
C SER A 118 9.10 1.64 -6.47
N ASP A 119 8.65 2.81 -6.92
CA ASP A 119 9.43 3.76 -7.71
C ASP A 119 9.02 5.22 -7.41
N GLN A 120 9.63 6.16 -8.14
CA GLN A 120 9.36 7.59 -7.99
C GLN A 120 8.03 8.03 -8.64
N PRO A 121 7.64 7.55 -9.84
CA PRO A 121 6.32 7.84 -10.40
C PRO A 121 5.15 7.42 -9.51
N SER A 122 5.16 6.20 -8.97
CA SER A 122 4.10 5.72 -8.06
C SER A 122 4.10 6.48 -6.74
N ARG A 123 5.28 6.92 -6.25
CA ARG A 123 5.36 7.83 -5.10
C ARG A 123 4.68 9.17 -5.38
N ALA A 124 5.02 9.80 -6.49
CA ALA A 124 4.46 11.09 -6.89
C ALA A 124 2.94 11.00 -7.12
N ALA A 125 2.48 9.91 -7.74
CA ALA A 125 1.05 9.64 -7.93
C ALA A 125 0.30 9.53 -6.59
N GLN A 126 0.90 8.97 -5.55
CA GLN A 126 0.28 8.91 -4.22
C GLN A 126 0.36 10.23 -3.45
N ASP A 127 1.44 11.00 -3.61
CA ASP A 127 1.52 12.35 -3.04
C ASP A 127 0.45 13.27 -3.65
N LEU A 128 0.19 13.16 -4.96
CA LEU A 128 -0.90 13.85 -5.64
C LEU A 128 -2.27 13.47 -5.06
N GLU A 129 -2.55 12.17 -4.95
CA GLU A 129 -3.82 11.66 -4.41
C GLU A 129 -4.04 12.14 -2.96
N PHE A 130 -2.98 12.15 -2.15
CA PHE A 130 -3.02 12.68 -0.80
C PHE A 130 -3.35 14.17 -0.74
N MET A 131 -2.70 14.98 -1.59
CA MET A 131 -2.90 16.43 -1.63
C MET A 131 -4.30 16.80 -2.11
N LEU A 132 -4.77 16.13 -3.15
CA LEU A 132 -6.03 16.45 -3.82
C LEU A 132 -7.25 15.84 -3.11
N GLY A 133 -7.07 14.78 -2.33
CA GLY A 133 -8.17 14.11 -1.63
C GLY A 133 -9.10 13.35 -2.57
N GLU A 134 -8.70 13.14 -3.82
CA GLU A 134 -9.38 12.30 -4.79
C GLU A 134 -8.36 11.43 -5.54
N GLY A 135 -8.80 10.22 -5.91
CA GLY A 135 -7.97 9.28 -6.63
C GLY A 135 -8.42 7.83 -6.48
N PRO A 136 -7.69 6.92 -7.14
CA PRO A 136 -8.08 5.52 -7.23
C PRO A 136 -7.96 4.76 -5.91
N ALA A 137 -6.99 5.05 -5.04
CA ALA A 137 -6.86 4.42 -3.72
C ALA A 137 -7.98 4.87 -2.78
N HIS A 138 -8.38 6.14 -2.83
CA HIS A 138 -9.54 6.66 -2.10
C HIS A 138 -10.83 5.95 -2.55
N ASP A 139 -11.10 5.91 -3.86
CA ASP A 139 -12.28 5.24 -4.42
C ASP A 139 -12.31 3.74 -4.12
N ALA A 140 -11.18 3.04 -4.26
CA ALA A 140 -11.09 1.61 -4.02
C ALA A 140 -11.31 1.29 -2.54
N SER A 141 -10.72 2.10 -1.64
CA SER A 141 -10.87 1.94 -0.20
C SER A 141 -12.31 2.21 0.25
N ALA A 142 -12.89 3.33 -0.17
CA ALA A 142 -14.25 3.72 0.20
C ALA A 142 -15.30 2.77 -0.36
N GLY A 143 -15.14 2.36 -1.63
CA GLY A 143 -16.07 1.45 -2.30
C GLY A 143 -15.82 -0.03 -1.99
N GLY A 144 -14.69 -0.35 -1.36
CA GLY A 144 -14.24 -1.72 -1.14
C GLY A 144 -14.29 -2.55 -2.41
N ARG A 145 -13.91 -2.01 -3.57
CA ARG A 145 -13.97 -2.69 -4.89
C ARG A 145 -12.81 -2.31 -5.80
N LEU A 146 -12.51 -3.18 -6.76
CA LEU A 146 -11.50 -2.91 -7.78
C LEU A 146 -11.89 -1.64 -8.56
N VAL A 147 -10.92 -0.77 -8.77
CA VAL A 147 -11.05 0.46 -9.54
C VAL A 147 -10.02 0.44 -10.65
N SER A 148 -10.42 0.76 -11.88
CA SER A 148 -9.53 0.89 -13.02
C SER A 148 -9.96 2.07 -13.87
N ALA A 149 -8.99 2.79 -14.39
CA ALA A 149 -9.21 3.87 -15.35
C ALA A 149 -7.96 4.04 -16.24
N ALA A 150 -8.20 4.37 -17.51
CA ALA A 150 -7.14 4.62 -18.49
C ALA A 150 -7.48 5.82 -19.38
N GLY A 151 -6.45 6.55 -19.80
CA GLY A 151 -6.57 7.72 -20.67
C GLY A 151 -7.60 8.74 -20.15
N ARG A 152 -8.52 9.17 -21.03
CA ARG A 152 -9.55 10.18 -20.69
C ARG A 152 -10.51 9.75 -19.57
N ALA A 153 -10.63 8.46 -19.29
CA ALA A 153 -11.46 7.99 -18.19
C ALA A 153 -10.87 8.38 -16.83
N ILE A 154 -9.55 8.55 -16.73
CA ILE A 154 -8.88 9.04 -15.52
C ILE A 154 -9.31 10.50 -15.26
N GLU A 155 -9.18 11.37 -16.27
CA GLU A 155 -9.56 12.79 -16.18
C GLU A 155 -11.06 12.98 -15.90
N SER A 156 -11.92 12.14 -16.50
CA SER A 156 -13.37 12.23 -16.27
C SER A 156 -13.77 11.78 -14.87
N ARG A 157 -13.05 10.80 -14.31
CA ARG A 157 -13.37 10.20 -13.02
C ARG A 157 -12.80 11.00 -11.85
N TRP A 158 -11.58 11.52 -12.01
CA TRP A 158 -10.90 12.34 -11.03
C TRP A 158 -10.45 13.65 -11.68
N PRO A 159 -11.29 14.69 -11.70
CA PRO A 159 -11.04 15.92 -12.44
C PRO A 159 -9.81 16.72 -11.97
N ALA A 160 -9.44 16.65 -10.70
CA ALA A 160 -8.24 17.29 -10.15
C ALA A 160 -7.00 16.38 -10.27
N TYR A 161 -7.16 15.08 -10.03
CA TYR A 161 -6.08 14.11 -10.02
C TYR A 161 -5.65 13.67 -11.42
N GLY A 162 -6.59 13.47 -12.34
CA GLY A 162 -6.34 12.91 -13.66
C GLY A 162 -5.37 13.72 -14.51
N PRO A 163 -5.56 15.05 -14.66
CA PRO A 163 -4.60 15.89 -15.37
C PRO A 163 -3.19 15.90 -14.74
N ALA A 164 -3.13 15.87 -13.40
CA ALA A 164 -1.87 15.83 -12.67
C ALA A 164 -1.16 14.48 -12.83
N LEU A 165 -1.91 13.37 -12.82
CA LEU A 165 -1.41 12.02 -13.05
C LEU A 165 -0.88 11.87 -14.49
N ALA A 166 -1.62 12.38 -15.48
CA ALA A 166 -1.19 12.38 -16.88
C ALA A 166 0.12 13.17 -17.09
N SER A 167 0.33 14.25 -16.32
CA SER A 167 1.57 15.03 -16.33
C SER A 167 2.78 14.26 -15.79
N LEU A 168 2.56 13.21 -15.00
CA LEU A 168 3.60 12.25 -14.59
C LEU A 168 3.89 11.18 -15.67
N GLY A 169 3.19 11.21 -16.80
CA GLY A 169 3.31 10.23 -17.88
C GLY A 169 2.52 8.94 -17.66
N ILE A 170 1.78 8.85 -16.54
CA ILE A 170 0.95 7.69 -16.19
C ILE A 170 -0.36 7.75 -16.98
N ARG A 171 -0.70 6.66 -17.67
CA ARG A 171 -1.83 6.57 -18.61
C ARG A 171 -2.89 5.58 -18.18
N GLU A 172 -2.55 4.62 -17.32
CA GLU A 172 -3.46 3.62 -16.78
C GLU A 172 -3.17 3.40 -15.30
N VAL A 173 -4.24 3.21 -14.52
CA VAL A 173 -4.16 2.81 -13.12
C VAL A 173 -5.20 1.72 -12.83
N ILE A 174 -4.77 0.69 -12.10
CA ILE A 174 -5.65 -0.34 -11.55
C ILE A 174 -5.36 -0.43 -10.06
N THR A 175 -6.41 -0.37 -9.24
CA THR A 175 -6.29 -0.31 -7.79
C THR A 175 -7.24 -1.30 -7.14
N ALA A 176 -6.66 -2.21 -6.36
CA ALA A 176 -7.38 -3.22 -5.59
C ALA A 176 -7.47 -2.82 -4.11
N PRO A 177 -8.65 -2.98 -3.48
CA PRO A 177 -8.82 -2.71 -2.06
C PRO A 177 -8.11 -3.76 -1.18
N LEU A 178 -7.56 -3.32 -0.04
CA LEU A 178 -7.05 -4.18 1.01
C LEU A 178 -8.19 -4.50 1.98
N ARG A 179 -8.94 -5.57 1.71
CA ARG A 179 -10.19 -5.89 2.42
C ARG A 179 -9.98 -6.80 3.62
N THR A 180 -10.67 -6.49 4.71
CA THR A 180 -10.81 -7.34 5.89
C THR A 180 -12.26 -7.79 6.04
N GLU A 181 -12.55 -8.59 7.07
CA GLU A 181 -13.93 -8.92 7.42
C GLU A 181 -14.68 -7.64 7.89
N GLY A 182 -15.41 -7.03 6.98
CA GLY A 182 -16.30 -5.90 7.26
C GLY A 182 -15.68 -4.51 7.11
N SER A 183 -14.40 -4.38 6.75
CA SER A 183 -13.79 -3.08 6.45
C SER A 183 -12.75 -3.13 5.33
N CYS A 184 -12.28 -1.96 4.92
CA CYS A 184 -11.17 -1.79 4.01
C CYS A 184 -10.12 -0.93 4.69
N ILE A 185 -8.88 -1.41 4.73
CA ILE A 185 -7.78 -0.74 5.44
C ILE A 185 -6.85 0.03 4.51
N GLY A 186 -7.15 0.05 3.22
CA GLY A 186 -6.36 0.74 2.22
C GLY A 186 -6.49 0.15 0.83
N ALA A 187 -5.49 0.36 -0.02
CA ALA A 187 -5.50 -0.12 -1.39
C ALA A 187 -4.08 -0.36 -1.93
N LEU A 188 -3.99 -1.25 -2.92
CA LEU A 188 -2.81 -1.49 -3.74
C LEU A 188 -3.09 -0.98 -5.15
N ALA A 189 -2.35 0.05 -5.57
CA ALA A 189 -2.41 0.63 -6.92
C ALA A 189 -1.24 0.14 -7.77
N VAL A 190 -1.50 -0.17 -9.03
CA VAL A 190 -0.49 -0.41 -10.07
C VAL A 190 -0.68 0.60 -11.20
N PHE A 191 0.43 1.12 -11.71
CA PHE A 191 0.46 2.14 -12.75
C PHE A 191 1.05 1.54 -14.03
N ASP A 192 0.43 1.89 -15.16
CA ASP A 192 0.80 1.45 -16.52
C ASP A 192 1.16 -0.05 -16.62
N PRO A 193 0.26 -0.98 -16.21
CA PRO A 193 0.55 -2.42 -16.24
C PRO A 193 0.66 -3.02 -17.64
N GLY A 194 0.42 -2.25 -18.70
CA GLY A 194 0.57 -2.68 -20.10
C GLY A 194 -0.63 -3.50 -20.61
N ASP A 195 -0.74 -4.76 -20.18
CA ASP A 195 -1.76 -5.71 -20.62
C ASP A 195 -3.08 -5.58 -19.83
N GLY A 196 -3.65 -4.37 -19.80
CA GLY A 196 -4.84 -3.98 -19.04
C GLY A 196 -5.92 -5.06 -18.87
N LEU A 197 -6.58 -5.07 -17.71
CA LEU A 197 -7.56 -6.07 -17.21
C LEU A 197 -7.03 -7.49 -16.92
N GLY A 198 -6.06 -8.02 -17.66
CA GLY A 198 -5.44 -9.32 -17.33
C GLY A 198 -4.71 -9.32 -15.98
N ALA A 199 -4.24 -8.14 -15.56
CA ALA A 199 -3.61 -7.92 -14.27
C ALA A 199 -4.60 -7.91 -13.07
N SER A 200 -5.93 -7.84 -13.29
CA SER A 200 -6.88 -7.61 -12.18
C SER A 200 -6.94 -8.75 -11.18
N ASP A 201 -6.94 -10.00 -11.65
CA ASP A 201 -7.08 -11.17 -10.78
C ASP A 201 -5.80 -11.38 -9.96
N THR A 202 -4.65 -11.25 -10.61
CA THR A 202 -3.34 -11.26 -9.94
C THR A 202 -3.27 -10.14 -8.90
N LEU A 203 -3.68 -8.93 -9.27
CA LEU A 203 -3.66 -7.78 -8.35
C LEU A 203 -4.52 -8.03 -7.11
N VAL A 204 -5.71 -8.60 -7.25
CA VAL A 204 -6.59 -8.94 -6.11
C VAL A 204 -5.93 -9.99 -5.22
N VAL A 205 -5.33 -11.04 -5.81
CA VAL A 205 -4.61 -12.08 -5.03
C VAL A 205 -3.43 -11.48 -4.27
N ILE A 206 -2.68 -10.56 -4.89
CA ILE A 206 -1.58 -9.87 -4.22
C ILE A 206 -2.10 -8.90 -3.14
N ALA A 207 -3.16 -8.15 -3.39
CA ALA A 207 -3.78 -7.27 -2.39
C ALA A 207 -4.29 -8.07 -1.16
N ASP A 208 -4.92 -9.22 -1.36
CA ASP A 208 -5.36 -10.10 -0.28
C ASP A 208 -4.15 -10.65 0.52
N ALA A 209 -3.06 -11.00 -0.17
CA ALA A 209 -1.82 -11.45 0.47
C ALA A 209 -1.14 -10.34 1.28
N LEU A 210 -1.11 -9.11 0.76
CA LEU A 210 -0.60 -7.93 1.46
C LEU A 210 -1.45 -7.59 2.68
N THR A 211 -2.77 -7.64 2.55
CA THR A 211 -3.70 -7.42 3.67
C THR A 211 -3.36 -8.33 4.85
N ARG A 212 -3.12 -9.63 4.59
CA ARG A 212 -2.73 -10.58 5.64
C ARG A 212 -1.35 -10.32 6.23
N THR A 213 -0.42 -9.80 5.42
CA THR A 213 0.92 -9.41 5.86
C THR A 213 0.89 -8.18 6.77
N VAL A 214 0.01 -7.22 6.47
CA VAL A 214 -0.12 -5.96 7.22
C VAL A 214 -0.90 -6.12 8.52
N LEU A 215 -1.97 -6.92 8.54
CA LEU A 215 -2.94 -6.93 9.65
C LEU A 215 -3.03 -8.22 10.46
N LEU A 216 -2.96 -9.38 9.80
CA LEU A 216 -3.57 -10.61 10.33
C LEU A 216 -2.55 -11.67 10.78
N GLY A 217 -1.29 -11.28 10.96
CA GLY A 217 -0.24 -12.20 11.40
C GLY A 217 0.46 -11.74 12.68
N PRO A 218 1.09 -12.65 13.44
CA PRO A 218 2.12 -12.28 14.43
C PRO A 218 3.35 -11.61 13.78
N ASP A 219 3.36 -11.59 12.44
CA ASP A 219 4.30 -10.92 11.56
C ASP A 219 3.86 -9.53 11.10
N ALA A 220 2.65 -9.11 11.49
CA ALA A 220 2.13 -7.78 11.21
C ALA A 220 3.12 -6.78 11.79
N ASP A 221 3.81 -6.10 10.89
CA ASP A 221 4.78 -5.09 11.21
C ASP A 221 4.50 -3.95 10.26
N PRO A 222 3.90 -2.84 10.72
CA PRO A 222 3.73 -1.65 9.89
C PRO A 222 5.06 -1.13 9.33
N GLU A 223 6.18 -1.38 10.04
CA GLU A 223 7.54 -1.03 9.64
C GLU A 223 8.18 -2.05 8.69
N LEU A 224 7.48 -3.15 8.31
CA LEU A 224 7.97 -4.15 7.33
C LEU A 224 8.49 -3.54 6.05
N TYR A 225 7.87 -2.42 5.69
CA TYR A 225 8.19 -1.61 4.56
C TYR A 225 9.16 -0.53 5.03
N GLU A 226 10.41 -0.86 5.35
CA GLU A 226 11.43 0.20 5.55
C GLU A 226 11.47 1.04 4.25
N GLY A 227 10.93 2.27 4.31
CA GLY A 227 10.62 3.11 3.13
C GLY A 227 9.14 3.50 3.00
N ALA A 228 8.24 2.97 3.83
CA ALA A 228 6.89 3.46 3.99
C ALA A 228 6.90 4.81 4.70
N ASP A 229 6.27 5.79 4.07
CA ASP A 229 6.07 7.10 4.64
C ASP A 229 4.79 7.09 5.46
N HIS A 230 4.96 7.13 6.79
CA HIS A 230 3.86 7.04 7.75
C HIS A 230 3.09 8.35 7.93
N ARG A 231 3.37 9.37 7.09
CA ARG A 231 2.76 10.71 7.18
C ARG A 231 2.82 11.34 8.57
N ASP A 232 3.56 10.76 9.52
CA ASP A 232 3.62 11.16 10.92
C ASP A 232 4.07 12.60 11.05
N ARG A 233 5.07 12.98 10.25
CA ARG A 233 5.58 14.34 10.21
C ARG A 233 4.53 15.32 9.69
N VAL A 234 3.74 14.92 8.69
CA VAL A 234 2.64 15.72 8.15
C VAL A 234 1.55 15.89 9.21
N GLN A 235 1.19 14.82 9.92
CA GLN A 235 0.21 14.87 11.01
C GLN A 235 0.72 15.70 12.19
N GLN A 236 1.99 15.58 12.54
CA GLN A 236 2.65 16.39 13.56
C GLN A 236 2.65 17.87 13.15
N ALA A 237 3.00 18.18 11.91
CA ALA A 237 2.96 19.54 11.38
C ALA A 237 1.54 20.11 11.41
N ALA A 238 0.52 19.32 11.06
CA ALA A 238 -0.88 19.72 11.16
C ALA A 238 -1.28 20.03 12.61
N GLY A 239 -0.82 19.23 13.58
CA GLY A 239 -1.01 19.51 15.01
C GLY A 239 -0.33 20.80 15.47
N VAL A 240 0.93 21.01 15.09
CA VAL A 240 1.68 22.25 15.37
C VAL A 240 0.96 23.46 14.78
N LEU A 241 0.56 23.38 13.51
CA LEU A 241 -0.10 24.46 12.81
C LEU A 241 -1.51 24.74 13.34
N SER A 242 -2.25 23.71 13.75
CA SER A 242 -3.56 23.84 14.39
C SER A 242 -3.49 24.71 15.64
N VAL A 243 -2.47 24.49 16.49
CA VAL A 243 -2.24 25.32 17.69
C VAL A 243 -1.82 26.74 17.31
N GLN A 244 -0.91 26.89 16.33
CA GLN A 244 -0.41 28.21 15.91
C GLN A 244 -1.49 29.09 15.26
N ALA A 245 -2.37 28.49 14.47
CA ALA A 245 -3.42 29.19 13.71
C ALA A 245 -4.78 29.20 14.42
N GLY A 246 -4.95 28.48 15.53
CA GLY A 246 -6.22 28.40 16.27
C GLY A 246 -7.35 27.73 15.49
N CYS A 247 -7.03 26.75 14.64
CA CYS A 247 -7.99 26.03 13.78
C CYS A 247 -8.02 24.52 14.09
N ARG A 248 -8.94 23.76 13.47
CA ARG A 248 -8.97 22.30 13.63
C ARG A 248 -7.75 21.67 12.94
N VAL A 249 -7.30 20.51 13.42
CA VAL A 249 -6.20 19.75 12.78
C VAL A 249 -6.48 19.43 11.32
N GLN A 250 -7.74 19.18 10.96
CA GLN A 250 -8.18 18.95 9.59
C GLN A 250 -7.98 20.20 8.71
N ASP A 251 -8.31 21.38 9.22
CA ASP A 251 -8.10 22.66 8.51
C ASP A 251 -6.61 22.93 8.34
N ALA A 252 -5.81 22.67 9.37
CA ALA A 252 -4.36 22.78 9.31
C ALA A 252 -3.72 21.82 8.30
N LEU A 253 -4.20 20.58 8.24
CA LEU A 253 -3.78 19.61 7.24
C LEU A 253 -4.14 20.07 5.83
N ALA A 254 -5.35 20.62 5.63
CA ALA A 254 -5.75 21.20 4.35
C ALA A 254 -4.85 22.37 3.94
N MET A 255 -4.45 23.23 4.87
CA MET A 255 -3.48 24.31 4.60
C MET A 255 -2.11 23.78 4.18
N ILE A 256 -1.60 22.73 4.84
CA ILE A 256 -0.33 22.09 4.47
C ILE A 256 -0.42 21.52 3.05
N LYS A 257 -1.51 20.80 2.73
CA LYS A 257 -1.74 20.23 1.39
C LYS A 257 -1.85 21.31 0.32
N ALA A 258 -2.61 22.37 0.58
CA ALA A 258 -2.77 23.49 -0.33
C ALA A 258 -1.43 24.20 -0.62
N ARG A 259 -0.59 24.36 0.42
CA ARG A 259 0.74 24.95 0.26
C ARG A 259 1.67 24.05 -0.54
N ALA A 260 1.70 22.75 -0.23
CA ALA A 260 2.49 21.77 -0.95
C ALA A 260 2.15 21.77 -2.44
N PHE A 261 0.86 21.77 -2.75
CA PHE A 261 0.36 21.84 -4.12
C PHE A 261 0.77 23.15 -4.83
N THR A 262 0.59 24.30 -4.17
CA THR A 262 0.94 25.62 -4.73
C THR A 262 2.43 25.76 -5.02
N ASP A 263 3.28 25.24 -4.14
CA ASP A 263 4.74 25.37 -4.24
C ASP A 263 5.38 24.26 -5.09
N GLY A 264 4.59 23.29 -5.58
CA GLY A 264 5.10 22.11 -6.30
C GLY A 264 6.03 21.24 -5.44
N GLN A 265 5.84 21.25 -4.12
CA GLN A 265 6.64 20.51 -3.15
C GLN A 265 5.84 19.33 -2.58
N THR A 266 6.53 18.35 -2.01
CA THR A 266 5.85 17.26 -1.30
C THR A 266 5.23 17.77 0.01
N PRO A 267 4.11 17.20 0.46
CA PRO A 267 3.53 17.49 1.78
C PRO A 267 4.55 17.35 2.91
N ASP A 268 5.43 16.37 2.77
CA ASP A 268 6.55 16.08 3.64
C ASP A 268 7.56 17.22 3.75
N ALA A 269 7.94 17.84 2.63
CA ALA A 269 8.83 18.99 2.63
C ALA A 269 8.20 20.21 3.32
N ILE A 270 6.90 20.44 3.12
CA ILE A 270 6.17 21.51 3.83
C ILE A 270 6.08 21.21 5.33
N ALA A 271 5.74 19.98 5.68
CA ALA A 271 5.63 19.55 7.08
C ALA A 271 6.96 19.71 7.83
N GLU A 272 8.09 19.41 7.18
CA GLU A 272 9.43 19.65 7.73
C GLU A 272 9.66 21.13 8.07
N GLN A 273 9.26 22.03 7.17
CA GLN A 273 9.42 23.47 7.38
C GLN A 273 8.52 24.00 8.50
N VAL A 274 7.30 23.46 8.64
CA VAL A 274 6.39 23.79 9.74
C VAL A 274 6.96 23.31 11.08
N VAL A 275 7.41 22.05 11.16
CA VAL A 275 7.98 21.48 12.40
C VAL A 275 9.27 22.19 12.82
N ARG A 276 10.11 22.58 11.85
CA ARG A 276 11.32 23.39 12.11
C ARG A 276 11.02 24.85 12.45
N GLY A 277 9.76 25.29 12.31
CA GLY A 277 9.34 26.67 12.55
C GLY A 277 9.84 27.67 11.49
N THR A 278 10.34 27.20 10.35
CA THR A 278 10.83 28.05 9.25
C THR A 278 9.70 28.52 8.33
N LEU A 279 8.55 27.82 8.35
CA LEU A 279 7.33 28.22 7.65
C LEU A 279 6.25 28.54 8.68
N LYS A 280 5.78 29.79 8.69
CA LYS A 280 4.57 30.20 9.41
C LYS A 280 3.47 30.39 8.38
N LEU A 281 2.51 29.47 8.35
CA LEU A 281 1.28 29.64 7.57
C LEU A 281 0.34 30.53 8.39
N ALA A 282 0.63 31.84 8.42
CA ALA A 282 -0.17 32.84 9.11
C ALA A 282 -0.84 33.80 8.12
N GLN A 283 -2.17 33.69 8.06
CA GLN A 283 -3.22 34.67 7.72
C GLN A 283 -3.21 35.36 6.34
N GLY A 284 -4.02 34.84 5.43
CA GLY A 284 -5.10 35.60 4.80
C GLY A 284 -6.35 34.71 4.90
N ILE A 285 -7.45 35.08 5.55
CA ILE A 285 -8.21 36.34 5.58
C ILE A 285 -8.59 36.69 7.02
#